data_AF-A0A4Y2UQ41-F1
#
_entry.id   AF-A0A4Y2UQ41-F1
#
_cell.length_a   1.000
_cell.length_b   1.000
_cell.length_c   1.000
_cell.angle_alpha   90.00
_cell.angle_beta   90.00
_cell.angle_gamma   90.00
#
_symmetry.space_group_name_H-M   'P 1'
#
loop_
_entity.id
_entity.type
_entity.pdbx_description
1 polymer ?
#
loop_
_entity_poly.entity_id
_entity_poly.type
_entity_poly.pdbx_seq_one_letter_code
_entity_poly.pdbx_strand_id
1 'polypeptide(L)'
;MQPLSVLSQKVTRSCGFTAAFIVDPFFFEEIGPSGPVTCTINGTRYEPLLKNQIIPTLQQRGYVKSTICMQDGAPPNTATPVSQMTGVESAFWK
;
A
#
# COMPACT_ATOMS: atom_id res chain seq x y z
N MET A 1 9.02 -14.88 12.95
CA MET A 1 8.23 -14.50 11.77
C MET A 1 7.21 -15.61 11.55
N GLN A 2 5.93 -15.33 11.71
CA GLN A 2 4.86 -16.30 11.44
C GLN A 2 4.67 -16.36 9.92
N PRO A 3 4.57 -17.55 9.29
CA PRO A 3 4.30 -17.63 7.87
C PRO A 3 2.95 -16.97 7.60
N LEU A 4 2.93 -15.97 6.71
CA LEU A 4 1.66 -15.46 6.19
C LEU A 4 1.02 -16.63 5.44
N SER A 5 -0.12 -17.10 5.93
CA SER A 5 -0.86 -18.21 5.35
C SER A 5 -1.55 -17.73 4.07
N VAL A 6 -0.79 -17.58 2.98
CA VAL A 6 -1.32 -17.29 1.64
C VAL A 6 -2.06 -18.53 1.14
N LEU A 7 -3.34 -18.62 1.48
CA LEU A 7 -4.23 -19.78 1.22
C LEU A 7 -4.88 -19.72 -0.18
N SER A 8 -4.61 -18.68 -0.97
CA SER A 8 -5.16 -18.53 -2.33
C SER A 8 -4.13 -18.88 -3.41
N GLN A 9 -4.58 -19.54 -4.50
CA GLN A 9 -3.74 -19.88 -5.65
C GLN A 9 -3.14 -18.66 -6.38
N LYS A 10 -3.75 -17.48 -6.22
CA LYS A 10 -3.28 -16.20 -6.74
C LYS A 10 -3.29 -15.20 -5.61
N VAL A 11 -2.28 -14.34 -5.53
CA VAL A 11 -2.13 -13.33 -4.47
C VAL A 11 -1.98 -11.95 -5.10
N THR A 12 -2.74 -10.98 -4.61
CA THR A 12 -2.53 -9.56 -4.93
C THR A 12 -1.69 -8.93 -3.83
N ARG A 13 -0.53 -8.37 -4.18
CA ARG A 13 0.41 -7.77 -3.25
C ARG A 13 0.78 -6.35 -3.70
N SER A 14 0.79 -5.40 -2.77
CA SER A 14 1.47 -4.11 -2.95
C SER A 14 2.77 -4.10 -2.15
N CYS A 15 3.76 -3.31 -2.56
CA CYS A 15 4.99 -3.13 -1.81
C CYS A 15 5.33 -1.65 -1.80
N GLY A 16 5.59 -1.10 -0.61
CA GLY A 16 6.17 0.23 -0.45
C GLY A 16 7.67 0.12 -0.23
N PHE A 17 8.47 0.83 -1.03
CA PHE A 17 9.91 0.93 -0.81
C PHE A 17 10.39 2.36 -1.10
N THR A 18 11.48 2.73 -0.43
CA THR A 18 12.24 3.96 -0.68
C THR A 18 13.64 3.57 -1.20
N ALA A 19 14.45 4.55 -1.58
CA ALA A 19 15.86 4.31 -1.90
C ALA A 19 16.66 3.75 -0.70
N ALA A 20 16.19 3.96 0.54
CA ALA A 20 16.92 3.59 1.75
C ALA A 20 16.44 2.27 2.38
N PHE A 21 15.17 1.89 2.21
CA PHE A 21 14.61 0.68 2.82
C PHE A 21 13.27 0.26 2.21
N ILE A 22 12.90 -1.00 2.42
CA ILE A 22 11.56 -1.55 2.17
C ILE A 22 10.68 -1.26 3.38
N VAL A 23 9.50 -0.68 3.16
CA VAL A 23 8.51 -0.38 4.20
C VAL A 23 7.89 -1.69 4.67
N ASP A 24 7.18 -2.39 3.77
CA ASP A 24 6.67 -3.76 3.94
C ASP A 24 5.98 -4.23 2.64
N PRO A 25 5.93 -5.55 2.35
CA PRO A 25 4.96 -6.12 1.43
C PRO A 25 3.57 -6.28 2.07
N PHE A 26 2.55 -5.72 1.44
CA PHE A 26 1.16 -5.77 1.88
C PHE A 26 0.34 -6.73 1.03
N PHE A 27 -0.39 -7.64 1.68
CA PHE A 27 -1.23 -8.64 1.04
C PHE A 27 -2.68 -8.20 1.08
N PHE A 28 -3.37 -8.32 -0.06
CA PHE A 28 -4.78 -7.95 -0.20
C PHE A 28 -5.63 -9.21 -0.27
N GLU A 29 -6.14 -9.61 0.89
CA GLU A 29 -7.02 -10.77 1.06
C GLU A 29 -8.26 -10.39 1.89
N GLU A 30 -9.36 -11.08 1.66
CA GLU A 30 -10.59 -11.01 2.46
C GLU A 30 -10.94 -12.39 2.98
N ILE A 31 -11.59 -12.46 4.16
CA ILE A 31 -12.01 -13.75 4.72
C ILE A 31 -13.32 -14.16 4.04
N GLY A 32 -13.23 -15.12 3.13
CA GLY A 32 -14.37 -15.78 2.52
C GLY A 32 -14.86 -16.98 3.33
N PRO A 33 -16.00 -17.59 2.92
CA PRO A 33 -16.58 -18.75 3.61
C PRO A 33 -15.64 -19.97 3.69
N SER A 34 -14.67 -20.05 2.77
CA SER A 34 -13.70 -21.15 2.68
C SER A 34 -12.27 -20.74 3.06
N GLY A 35 -12.10 -19.54 3.65
CA GLY A 35 -10.80 -18.99 4.02
C GLY A 35 -10.42 -17.73 3.24
N PRO A 36 -9.14 -17.30 3.32
CA PRO A 36 -8.67 -16.09 2.66
C PRO A 36 -8.80 -16.17 1.13
N VAL A 37 -9.42 -15.15 0.55
CA VAL A 37 -9.57 -14.98 -0.89
C VAL A 37 -8.89 -13.69 -1.31
N THR A 38 -8.17 -13.74 -2.43
CA THR A 38 -7.51 -12.55 -2.97
C THR A 38 -8.51 -11.49 -3.38
N CYS A 39 -8.25 -10.26 -2.95
CA CYS A 39 -9.11 -9.13 -3.22
C CYS A 39 -8.41 -8.10 -4.13
N THR A 40 -9.19 -7.45 -4.98
CA THR A 40 -8.68 -6.42 -5.90
C THR A 40 -8.26 -5.17 -5.14
N ILE A 41 -7.11 -4.57 -5.50
CA ILE A 41 -6.72 -3.27 -4.95
C ILE A 41 -7.68 -2.21 -5.50
N ASN A 42 -8.33 -1.48 -4.60
CA ASN A 42 -9.16 -0.33 -4.91
C ASN A 42 -8.84 0.81 -3.94
N GLY A 43 -9.33 2.02 -4.22
CA GLY A 43 -9.03 3.19 -3.39
C GLY A 43 -9.46 3.03 -1.93
N THR A 44 -10.59 2.37 -1.65
CA THR A 44 -11.12 2.18 -0.30
C THR A 44 -10.28 1.22 0.56
N ARG A 45 -9.65 0.21 -0.07
CA ARG A 45 -8.71 -0.70 0.62
C ARG A 45 -7.30 -0.11 0.71
N TYR A 46 -6.92 0.75 -0.25
CA TYR A 46 -5.59 1.36 -0.31
C TYR A 46 -5.42 2.54 0.65
N GLU A 47 -6.47 3.34 0.85
CA GLU A 47 -6.44 4.48 1.77
C GLU A 47 -6.07 4.10 3.23
N PRO A 48 -6.70 3.12 3.89
CA PRO A 48 -6.32 2.74 5.26
C PRO A 48 -4.91 2.15 5.33
N LEU A 49 -4.43 1.50 4.26
CA LEU A 49 -3.06 1.00 4.20
C LEU A 49 -2.04 2.15 4.25
N LEU A 50 -2.28 3.19 3.44
CA LEU A 50 -1.43 4.38 3.43
C LEU A 50 -1.44 5.10 4.79
N LYS A 51 -2.63 5.34 5.34
CA LYS A 51 -2.81 6.09 6.60
C LYS A 51 -2.27 5.38 7.82
N ASN A 52 -2.49 4.07 7.92
CA ASN A 52 -2.25 3.34 9.17
C ASN A 52 -0.93 2.58 9.18
N GLN A 53 -0.34 2.30 8.02
CA GLN A 53 0.88 1.49 7.93
C GLN A 53 2.03 2.27 7.28
N ILE A 54 1.83 2.75 6.04
CA ILE A 54 2.93 3.33 5.25
C ILE A 54 3.38 4.69 5.82
N ILE A 55 2.47 5.65 5.99
CA ILE A 55 2.81 6.99 6.50
C ILE A 55 3.41 6.91 7.91
N PRO A 56 2.84 6.16 8.87
CA PRO A 56 3.45 6.00 10.19
C PRO A 56 4.85 5.40 10.13
N THR A 57 5.09 4.41 9.27
CA THR A 57 6.43 3.82 9.11
C THR A 57 7.44 4.81 8.54
N LEU A 58 7.03 5.61 7.56
CA LEU A 58 7.87 6.68 7.02
C LEU A 58 8.14 7.77 8.06
N GLN A 59 7.15 8.15 8.87
CA GLN A 59 7.29 9.11 9.96
C GLN A 59 8.26 8.61 11.03
N GLN A 60 8.10 7.37 11.49
CA GLN A 60 8.99 6.75 12.49
C GLN A 60 10.44 6.71 12.02
N ARG A 61 10.67 6.54 10.72
CA ARG A 61 12.01 6.50 10.14
C ARG A 61 12.55 7.86 9.70
N GLY A 62 11.75 8.93 9.81
CA GLY A 62 12.15 10.30 9.46
C GLY A 62 12.07 10.64 7.96
N TYR A 63 11.33 9.85 7.17
CA TYR A 63 11.26 9.98 5.69
C TYR A 63 9.98 10.62 5.17
N VAL A 64 9.02 10.96 6.04
CA VAL A 64 7.69 11.44 5.58
C VAL A 64 7.82 12.63 4.61
N LYS A 65 8.57 13.68 5.00
CA LYS A 65 8.72 14.92 4.21
C LYS A 65 9.65 14.80 3.00
N SER A 66 10.41 13.72 2.88
CA SER A 66 11.40 13.51 1.81
C SER A 66 10.96 12.42 0.82
N THR A 67 9.79 11.81 1.03
CA THR A 67 9.29 10.73 0.18
C THR A 67 8.36 11.29 -0.88
N ILE A 68 8.78 11.19 -2.15
CA ILE A 68 7.90 11.33 -3.30
C ILE A 68 7.36 9.94 -3.64
N CYS A 69 6.04 9.78 -3.66
CA CYS A 69 5.42 8.51 -3.99
C CYS A 69 5.28 8.37 -5.51
N MET A 70 5.88 7.33 -6.07
CA MET A 70 5.70 6.91 -7.46
C MET A 70 4.77 5.69 -7.50
N GLN A 71 3.70 5.77 -8.28
CA GLN A 71 2.73 4.68 -8.46
C GLN A 71 2.51 4.46 -9.96
N ASP A 72 2.04 3.27 -10.35
CA ASP A 72 1.56 3.04 -11.72
C ASP A 72 0.33 3.93 -11.96
N GLY A 73 -0.05 4.29 -13.18
CA GLY A 73 -1.20 5.20 -13.42
C GLY A 73 -2.58 4.55 -13.29
N ALA A 74 -2.70 3.43 -12.58
CA ALA A 74 -3.93 2.64 -12.52
C ALA A 74 -5.09 3.36 -11.77
N PRO A 75 -6.36 3.22 -12.20
CA PRO A 75 -7.47 3.96 -11.59
C PRO A 75 -7.57 3.93 -10.04
N PRO A 76 -7.24 2.82 -9.34
CA PRO A 76 -7.21 2.77 -7.88
C PRO A 76 -6.25 3.74 -7.20
N ASN A 77 -5.12 4.08 -7.84
CA ASN A 77 -4.11 4.98 -7.27
C ASN A 77 -4.31 6.44 -7.66
N THR A 78 -5.01 6.70 -8.77
CA THR A 78 -5.30 8.06 -9.25
C THR A 78 -6.52 8.67 -8.56
N ALA A 79 -7.24 7.87 -7.76
CA ALA A 79 -8.32 8.36 -6.93
C ALA A 79 -7.82 9.38 -5.89
N THR A 80 -8.60 10.44 -5.70
CA THR A 80 -8.39 11.61 -4.84
C THR A 80 -7.83 11.39 -3.41
N PRO A 81 -7.99 10.24 -2.70
CA PRO A 81 -7.38 10.08 -1.38
C PRO A 81 -5.85 10.23 -1.34
N VAL A 82 -5.11 9.84 -2.38
CA VAL A 82 -3.63 9.82 -2.34
C VAL A 82 -3.04 11.23 -2.39
N SER A 83 -3.62 12.14 -3.19
CA SER A 83 -3.11 13.51 -3.35
C SER A 83 -3.43 14.43 -2.16
N GLN A 84 -4.39 14.05 -1.30
CA GLN A 84 -4.83 14.84 -0.14
C GLN A 84 -4.27 14.34 1.20
N MET A 85 -3.52 13.23 1.22
CA MET A 85 -2.84 12.73 2.41
C MET A 85 -1.63 13.60 2.73
N THR A 86 -1.78 14.43 3.75
CA THR A 86 -0.76 15.34 4.23
C THR A 86 0.49 14.58 4.68
N GLY A 87 1.65 14.92 4.07
CA GLY A 87 2.96 14.48 4.53
C GLY A 87 3.86 13.86 3.46
N VAL A 88 3.31 13.32 2.38
CA VAL A 88 4.08 12.77 1.23
C VAL A 88 3.61 13.46 -0.06
N GLU A 89 4.54 13.87 -0.92
CA GLU A 89 4.17 14.39 -2.24
C GLU A 89 3.95 13.22 -3.21
N SER A 90 2.85 13.22 -3.95
CA SER A 90 2.60 12.22 -5.00
C SER A 90 3.02 12.79 -6.35
N ALA A 91 3.89 12.07 -7.06
CA ALA A 91 4.29 12.41 -8.42
C ALA A 91 3.79 11.31 -9.36
N PHE A 92 2.83 11.66 -10.22
CA PHE A 92 2.40 10.82 -11.32
C PHE A 92 3.31 11.08 -12.52
N TRP A 93 4.14 10.09 -12.88
CA TRP A 93 4.83 10.11 -14.16
C TRP A 93 3.90 9.49 -15.21
N LYS A 94 3.43 10.32 -16.15
CA LYS A 94 2.68 9.91 -17.33
C LYS A 94 3.61 9.44 -18.43
#